data_AF-A0A3B9T9Q7-F1
#
_entry.id   AF-A0A3B9T9Q7-F1
#
_cell.length_a   1.000
_cell.length_b   1.000
_cell.length_c   1.000
_cell.angle_alpha   90.00
_cell.angle_beta   90.00
_cell.angle_gamma   90.00
#
_symmetry.space_group_name_H-M   'P 1'
#
loop_
_entity.id
_entity.type
_entity.pdbx_description
1 polymer ?
#
loop_
_entity_poly.entity_id
_entity_poly.type
_entity_poly.pdbx_seq_one_letter_code
_entity_poly.pdbx_strand_id
1 'polypeptide(L)'
;MKNYIQQKNEPMSELFHQWKYKALFGILLVVSMQWPSFEFLIGLLILVTIFFLNTKNRKTSGNFITAILPLFIILFLGILSSLFYPYNLLDIAKDIAYFIKPILLLFIGYSIIHAIKSPIFLFKIFIYLAIAFAIIHIIRIITFPNLFSANINKIRNETGLSNLIELLALIFIFLSFKYSKISVFKNRSMTISVLGLLIISFVLYFSRTMWISVFIILLAAFGYAKISLKALKYIGIVFLIIGGFYIYLFSIDIDRNEPGISVFLYKMKIAPEEIFMPKIDLNNHAALWDHWRAYEAQMAFNQIHGYQHLIGRGFGSLVDLHFAAPLNDDGMRYISHLHNGYAMIYFKTGIIGILFYLTFILNLYLFTFYKKSTNPEIPITNLIAAIGLYLLFSSLIVSGIYNLEDPNALALGGLIAYFDKLKLSNPK
;
A
#
# COMPACT_ATOMS: atom_id res chain seq x y z
N MET A 1 16.90 -31.04 -18.13
CA MET A 1 16.01 -31.76 -19.07
C MET A 1 14.80 -32.41 -18.40
N LYS A 2 14.92 -33.04 -17.21
CA LYS A 2 13.77 -33.61 -16.46
C LYS A 2 12.62 -32.61 -16.17
N ASN A 3 12.93 -31.35 -15.85
CA ASN A 3 11.90 -30.32 -15.62
C ASN A 3 11.18 -29.84 -16.90
N TYR A 4 11.71 -30.14 -18.10
CA TYR A 4 11.08 -29.75 -19.37
C TYR A 4 10.12 -30.83 -19.89
N ILE A 5 10.33 -32.08 -19.48
CA ILE A 5 9.47 -33.22 -19.85
C ILE A 5 8.25 -33.30 -18.93
N GLN A 6 8.38 -32.90 -17.66
CA GLN A 6 7.27 -32.92 -16.69
C GLN A 6 6.17 -31.88 -16.99
N GLN A 7 6.48 -30.86 -17.79
CA GLN A 7 5.51 -29.84 -18.20
C GLN A 7 4.60 -30.30 -19.36
N LYS A 8 4.92 -31.42 -20.02
CA LYS A 8 4.20 -31.92 -21.21
C LYS A 8 3.07 -32.90 -20.90
N ASN A 9 2.90 -33.30 -19.63
CA ASN A 9 1.91 -34.30 -19.19
C ASN A 9 0.93 -33.75 -18.13
N GLU A 10 0.78 -32.43 -17.97
CA GLU A 10 -0.35 -31.90 -17.19
C GLU A 10 -1.63 -31.99 -18.04
N PRO A 11 -2.72 -32.61 -17.55
CA PRO A 11 -3.96 -32.69 -18.30
C PRO A 11 -4.46 -31.28 -18.62
N MET A 12 -4.97 -31.06 -19.84
CA MET A 12 -5.41 -29.76 -20.35
C MET A 12 -6.39 -29.04 -19.39
N SER A 13 -7.21 -29.80 -18.67
CA SER A 13 -8.12 -29.30 -17.63
C SER A 13 -7.41 -28.63 -16.45
N GLU A 14 -6.25 -29.14 -16.05
CA GLU A 14 -5.46 -28.61 -14.95
C GLU A 14 -4.71 -27.33 -15.34
N LEU A 15 -4.18 -27.29 -16.56
CA LEU A 15 -3.58 -26.08 -17.14
C LEU A 15 -4.60 -24.94 -17.24
N PHE A 16 -5.80 -25.23 -17.75
CA PHE A 16 -6.89 -24.26 -17.82
C PHE A 16 -7.33 -23.79 -16.44
N HIS A 17 -7.42 -24.70 -15.47
CA HIS A 17 -7.72 -24.36 -14.08
C HIS A 17 -6.67 -23.40 -13.50
N GLN A 18 -5.37 -23.67 -13.67
CA GLN A 18 -4.30 -22.79 -13.20
C GLN A 18 -4.29 -21.41 -13.89
N TRP A 19 -4.59 -21.36 -15.19
CA TRP A 19 -4.64 -20.10 -15.95
C TRP A 19 -5.73 -19.16 -15.43
N LYS A 20 -6.92 -19.67 -15.10
CA LYS A 20 -8.02 -18.87 -14.54
C LYS A 20 -7.63 -18.11 -13.28
N TYR A 21 -6.99 -18.76 -12.31
CA TYR A 21 -6.56 -18.10 -11.06
C TYR A 21 -5.47 -17.06 -11.30
N LYS A 22 -4.53 -17.33 -12.21
CA LYS A 22 -3.46 -16.39 -12.58
C LYS A 22 -4.04 -15.14 -13.26
N ALA A 23 -4.97 -15.34 -14.19
CA ALA A 23 -5.68 -14.26 -14.87
C ALA A 23 -6.50 -13.44 -13.87
N LEU A 24 -7.27 -14.09 -12.98
CA LEU A 24 -8.04 -13.42 -11.94
C LEU A 24 -7.16 -12.57 -11.02
N PHE A 25 -6.00 -13.07 -10.60
CA PHE A 25 -5.06 -12.30 -9.77
C PHE A 25 -4.56 -11.05 -10.50
N GLY A 26 -4.16 -11.19 -11.77
CA GLY A 26 -3.70 -10.07 -12.59
C GLY A 26 -4.79 -9.02 -12.82
N ILE A 27 -6.02 -9.46 -13.13
CA ILE A 27 -7.18 -8.57 -13.29
C ILE A 27 -7.45 -7.81 -12.00
N LEU A 28 -7.47 -8.49 -10.85
CA LEU A 28 -7.71 -7.84 -9.56
C LEU A 28 -6.64 -6.81 -9.21
N LEU A 29 -5.36 -7.08 -9.52
CA LEU A 29 -4.29 -6.07 -9.36
C LEU A 29 -4.57 -4.82 -10.19
N VAL A 30 -4.90 -4.98 -11.48
CA VAL A 30 -5.18 -3.85 -12.38
C VAL A 30 -6.43 -3.09 -11.94
N VAL A 31 -7.53 -3.79 -11.65
CA VAL A 31 -8.80 -3.18 -11.24
C VAL A 31 -8.66 -2.47 -9.89
N SER A 32 -7.92 -3.05 -8.93
CA SER A 32 -7.68 -2.43 -7.62
C SER A 32 -6.88 -1.12 -7.68
N MET A 33 -6.24 -0.85 -8.80
CA MET A 33 -5.34 0.29 -8.97
C MET A 33 -5.87 1.33 -9.97
N GLN A 34 -6.49 0.89 -11.07
CA GLN A 34 -6.83 1.77 -12.20
C GLN A 34 -8.33 2.04 -12.32
N TRP A 35 -9.18 1.28 -11.62
CA TRP A 35 -10.61 1.40 -11.82
C TRP A 35 -11.19 2.57 -11.00
N PRO A 36 -11.85 3.56 -11.64
CA PRO A 36 -12.31 4.76 -10.92
C PRO A 36 -13.45 4.49 -9.93
N SER A 37 -14.34 3.54 -10.23
CA SER A 37 -15.49 3.26 -9.36
C SER A 37 -15.11 2.33 -8.21
N PHE A 38 -15.15 2.90 -7.01
CA PHE A 38 -14.93 2.18 -5.77
C PHE A 38 -16.02 1.13 -5.51
N GLU A 39 -17.29 1.44 -5.82
CA GLU A 39 -18.45 0.56 -5.63
C GLU A 39 -18.33 -0.71 -6.48
N PHE A 40 -17.93 -0.55 -7.75
CA PHE A 40 -17.69 -1.66 -8.65
C PHE A 40 -16.60 -2.59 -8.10
N LEU A 41 -15.48 -2.01 -7.62
CA LEU A 41 -14.39 -2.78 -7.03
C LEU A 41 -14.90 -3.60 -5.84
N ILE A 42 -15.65 -2.99 -4.91
CA ILE A 42 -16.19 -3.68 -3.74
C ILE A 42 -17.15 -4.81 -4.13
N GLY A 43 -18.06 -4.56 -5.07
CA GLY A 43 -18.96 -5.58 -5.60
C GLY A 43 -18.20 -6.77 -6.18
N LEU A 44 -17.17 -6.50 -7.00
CA LEU A 44 -16.30 -7.54 -7.56
C LEU A 44 -15.58 -8.33 -6.47
N LEU A 45 -15.02 -7.66 -5.46
CA LEU A 45 -14.31 -8.33 -4.35
C LEU A 45 -15.24 -9.22 -3.53
N ILE A 46 -16.49 -8.79 -3.27
CA ILE A 46 -17.48 -9.61 -2.57
C ILE A 46 -17.81 -10.86 -3.39
N LEU A 47 -18.07 -10.72 -4.70
CA LEU A 47 -18.38 -11.84 -5.59
C LEU A 47 -17.23 -12.87 -5.63
N VAL A 48 -16.00 -12.41 -5.76
CA VAL A 48 -14.81 -13.29 -5.77
C VAL A 48 -14.62 -13.95 -4.41
N THR A 49 -14.89 -13.24 -3.31
CA THR A 49 -14.83 -13.81 -1.96
C THR A 49 -15.85 -14.93 -1.79
N ILE A 50 -17.11 -14.74 -2.19
CA ILE A 50 -18.16 -15.77 -2.16
C ILE A 50 -17.75 -16.99 -2.99
N PHE A 51 -17.20 -16.77 -4.18
CA PHE A 51 -16.67 -17.86 -5.01
C PHE A 51 -15.64 -18.72 -4.25
N PHE A 52 -14.67 -18.09 -3.56
CA PHE A 52 -13.66 -18.82 -2.80
C PHE A 52 -14.19 -19.49 -1.53
N LEU A 53 -15.16 -18.88 -0.84
CA LEU A 53 -15.81 -19.50 0.32
C LEU A 53 -16.57 -20.78 -0.07
N ASN A 54 -17.15 -20.82 -1.27
CA ASN A 54 -17.88 -21.99 -1.79
C ASN A 54 -16.96 -23.09 -2.35
N THR A 55 -15.70 -22.79 -2.64
CA THR A 55 -14.75 -23.83 -3.06
C THR A 55 -14.33 -24.70 -1.88
N LYS A 56 -14.84 -25.94 -1.83
CA LYS A 56 -14.52 -26.93 -0.79
C LYS A 56 -13.01 -27.22 -0.71
N ASN A 57 -12.52 -27.47 0.51
CA ASN A 57 -11.20 -28.05 0.86
C ASN A 57 -9.96 -27.13 0.90
N ARG A 58 -10.02 -25.96 1.54
CA ARG A 58 -8.78 -25.28 1.96
C ARG A 58 -8.86 -24.84 3.42
N LYS A 59 -8.10 -25.51 4.27
CA LYS A 59 -7.89 -25.06 5.66
C LYS A 59 -7.10 -23.75 5.61
N THR A 60 -7.68 -22.69 6.15
CA THR A 60 -6.99 -21.43 6.35
C THR A 60 -5.96 -21.58 7.47
N SER A 61 -4.76 -21.03 7.30
CA SER A 61 -3.72 -21.14 8.32
C SER A 61 -4.06 -20.26 9.53
N GLY A 62 -3.63 -20.71 10.72
CA GLY A 62 -3.73 -19.88 11.93
C GLY A 62 -2.97 -18.55 11.78
N ASN A 63 -1.84 -18.55 11.05
CA ASN A 63 -1.05 -17.34 10.79
C ASN A 63 -1.86 -16.30 10.02
N PHE A 64 -2.60 -16.73 8.99
CA PHE A 64 -3.45 -15.85 8.20
C PHE A 64 -4.60 -15.29 9.04
N ILE A 65 -5.25 -16.14 9.85
CA ILE A 65 -6.34 -15.72 10.75
C ILE A 65 -5.83 -14.68 11.76
N THR A 66 -4.70 -14.95 12.43
CA THR A 66 -4.09 -14.01 13.38
C THR A 66 -3.70 -12.70 12.71
N ALA A 67 -3.24 -12.74 11.46
CA ALA A 67 -2.93 -11.53 10.70
C ALA A 67 -4.19 -10.71 10.40
N ILE A 68 -5.30 -11.32 9.96
CA ILE A 68 -6.49 -10.55 9.53
C ILE A 68 -7.43 -10.17 10.67
N LEU A 69 -7.41 -10.91 11.79
CA LEU A 69 -8.36 -10.75 12.90
C LEU A 69 -8.45 -9.31 13.45
N PRO A 70 -7.34 -8.57 13.68
CA PRO A 70 -7.46 -7.20 14.18
C PRO A 70 -8.22 -6.27 13.23
N LEU A 71 -8.14 -6.48 11.91
CA LEU A 71 -8.91 -5.69 10.93
C LEU A 71 -10.42 -5.98 11.03
N PHE A 72 -10.81 -7.24 11.25
CA PHE A 72 -12.20 -7.60 11.52
C PHE A 72 -12.71 -6.95 12.81
N ILE A 73 -11.88 -6.87 13.85
CA ILE A 73 -12.26 -6.21 15.10
C ILE A 73 -12.48 -4.71 14.88
N ILE A 74 -11.61 -4.04 14.12
CA ILE A 74 -11.82 -2.62 13.74
C ILE A 74 -13.14 -2.44 13.00
N LEU A 75 -13.42 -3.30 12.01
CA LEU A 75 -14.69 -3.28 11.26
C LEU A 75 -15.89 -3.41 12.21
N PHE A 76 -15.84 -4.37 13.13
CA PHE A 76 -16.92 -4.60 14.09
C PHE A 76 -17.09 -3.44 15.06
N LEU A 77 -15.99 -2.86 15.58
CA LEU A 77 -16.02 -1.69 16.45
C LEU A 77 -16.67 -0.49 15.76
N GLY A 78 -16.37 -0.24 14.48
CA GLY A 78 -16.98 0.84 13.70
C GLY A 78 -18.48 0.68 13.54
N ILE A 79 -18.93 -0.54 13.28
CA ILE A 79 -20.36 -0.87 13.21
C ILE A 79 -21.02 -0.69 14.59
N LEU A 80 -20.46 -1.26 15.66
CA LEU A 80 -21.03 -1.11 17.00
C LEU A 80 -21.11 0.36 17.44
N SER A 81 -20.07 1.15 17.17
CA SER A 81 -20.04 2.56 17.54
C SER A 81 -21.10 3.37 16.77
N SER A 82 -21.41 2.99 15.52
CA SER A 82 -22.48 3.61 14.72
C SER A 82 -23.88 3.44 15.33
N LEU A 83 -24.12 2.38 16.13
CA LEU A 83 -25.43 2.13 16.74
C LEU A 83 -25.81 3.18 17.80
N PHE A 84 -24.84 3.95 18.30
CA PHE A 84 -25.09 5.03 19.26
C PHE A 84 -25.55 6.35 18.62
N TYR A 85 -25.59 6.43 17.29
CA TYR A 85 -25.84 7.67 16.57
C TYR A 85 -26.76 7.49 15.35
N PRO A 86 -27.61 8.48 15.03
CA PRO A 86 -28.55 8.40 13.91
C PRO A 86 -27.88 8.82 12.58
N TYR A 87 -26.90 8.04 12.09
CA TYR A 87 -26.24 8.32 10.82
C TYR A 87 -27.04 7.86 9.61
N ASN A 88 -26.77 8.47 8.45
CA ASN A 88 -27.34 8.05 7.18
C ASN A 88 -26.83 6.65 6.80
N LEU A 89 -27.74 5.75 6.42
CA LEU A 89 -27.42 4.39 6.00
C LEU A 89 -26.40 4.33 4.86
N LEU A 90 -26.44 5.28 3.93
CA LEU A 90 -25.52 5.35 2.81
C LEU A 90 -24.09 5.66 3.27
N ASP A 91 -23.91 6.52 4.27
CA ASP A 91 -22.60 6.83 4.82
C ASP A 91 -22.06 5.67 5.67
N ILE A 92 -22.92 4.96 6.40
CA ILE A 92 -22.55 3.72 7.09
C ILE A 92 -22.07 2.68 6.07
N ALA A 93 -22.83 2.47 4.98
CA ALA A 93 -22.47 1.51 3.94
C ALA A 93 -21.14 1.85 3.26
N LYS A 94 -20.88 3.14 2.99
CA LYS A 94 -19.60 3.61 2.45
C LYS A 94 -18.42 3.26 3.38
N ASP A 95 -18.56 3.52 4.68
CA ASP A 95 -17.50 3.20 5.64
C ASP A 95 -17.27 1.70 5.79
N ILE A 96 -18.35 0.90 5.83
CA ILE A 96 -18.22 -0.57 5.82
C ILE A 96 -17.44 -1.00 4.57
N ALA A 97 -17.75 -0.45 3.41
CA ALA A 97 -17.06 -0.75 2.16
C ALA A 97 -15.57 -0.37 2.21
N TYR A 98 -15.21 0.80 2.75
CA TYR A 98 -13.80 1.20 2.95
C TYR A 98 -13.06 0.24 3.88
N PHE A 99 -13.65 -0.12 5.02
CA PHE A 99 -12.99 -0.92 6.04
C PHE A 99 -12.97 -2.42 5.74
N ILE A 100 -13.93 -2.94 4.97
CA ILE A 100 -13.96 -4.35 4.56
C ILE A 100 -13.01 -4.62 3.38
N LYS A 101 -12.73 -3.63 2.52
CA LYS A 101 -11.88 -3.80 1.34
C LYS A 101 -10.54 -4.52 1.62
N PRO A 102 -9.69 -4.07 2.56
CA PRO A 102 -8.41 -4.73 2.80
C PRO A 102 -8.56 -6.17 3.30
N ILE A 103 -9.64 -6.47 4.04
CA ILE A 103 -9.97 -7.82 4.50
C ILE A 103 -10.26 -8.72 3.30
N LEU A 104 -11.10 -8.26 2.37
CA LEU A 104 -11.44 -9.01 1.15
C LEU A 104 -10.19 -9.23 0.29
N LEU A 105 -9.38 -8.20 0.06
CA LEU A 105 -8.15 -8.30 -0.73
C LEU A 105 -7.15 -9.29 -0.11
N LEU A 106 -6.93 -9.24 1.20
CA LEU A 106 -6.08 -10.20 1.92
C LEU A 106 -6.57 -11.64 1.73
N PHE A 107 -7.87 -11.87 1.92
CA PHE A 107 -8.49 -13.19 1.77
C PHE A 107 -8.41 -13.73 0.35
N ILE A 108 -8.71 -12.90 -0.65
CA ILE A 108 -8.67 -13.28 -2.05
C ILE A 108 -7.23 -13.57 -2.48
N GLY A 109 -6.27 -12.72 -2.11
CA GLY A 109 -4.86 -12.91 -2.42
C GLY A 109 -4.31 -14.20 -1.83
N TYR A 110 -4.66 -14.48 -0.57
CA TYR A 110 -4.33 -15.72 0.10
C TYR A 110 -4.93 -16.94 -0.61
N SER A 111 -6.21 -16.88 -0.96
CA SER A 111 -6.96 -17.98 -1.57
C SER A 111 -6.49 -18.30 -2.99
N ILE A 112 -6.22 -17.27 -3.81
CA ILE A 112 -5.71 -17.43 -5.18
C ILE A 112 -4.31 -18.04 -5.17
N ILE A 113 -3.38 -17.51 -4.36
CA ILE A 113 -2.02 -18.07 -4.32
C ILE A 113 -2.02 -19.49 -3.76
N HIS A 114 -2.92 -19.83 -2.83
CA HIS A 114 -3.14 -21.22 -2.44
C HIS A 114 -3.60 -22.11 -3.60
N ALA A 115 -4.42 -21.59 -4.53
CA ALA A 115 -4.88 -22.32 -5.72
C ALA A 115 -3.78 -22.60 -6.75
N ILE A 116 -2.76 -21.74 -6.80
CA ILE A 116 -1.74 -21.78 -7.84
C ILE A 116 -0.59 -22.71 -7.44
N LYS A 117 -0.24 -23.68 -8.28
CA LYS A 117 0.84 -24.65 -7.98
C LYS A 117 2.19 -23.98 -7.68
N SER A 118 2.57 -22.99 -8.49
CA SER A 118 3.85 -22.28 -8.36
C SER A 118 3.64 -20.88 -7.76
N PRO A 119 3.92 -20.68 -6.46
CA PRO A 119 3.73 -19.37 -5.81
C PRO A 119 4.73 -18.31 -6.28
N ILE A 120 5.82 -18.71 -6.97
CA ILE A 120 6.75 -17.81 -7.68
C ILE A 120 6.01 -16.95 -8.71
N PHE A 121 4.84 -17.40 -9.19
CA PHE A 121 3.95 -16.60 -10.04
C PHE A 121 3.68 -15.21 -9.45
N LEU A 122 3.58 -15.08 -8.12
CA LEU A 122 3.37 -13.80 -7.45
C LEU A 122 4.43 -12.76 -7.86
N PHE A 123 5.72 -13.11 -7.85
CA PHE A 123 6.77 -12.17 -8.26
C PHE A 123 6.71 -11.85 -9.76
N LYS A 124 6.40 -12.85 -10.58
CA LYS A 124 6.31 -12.72 -12.04
C LYS A 124 5.20 -11.75 -12.46
N ILE A 125 4.01 -11.89 -11.88
CA ILE A 125 2.87 -11.06 -12.28
C ILE A 125 3.09 -9.59 -11.93
N PHE A 126 3.69 -9.29 -10.77
CA PHE A 126 4.06 -7.93 -10.40
C PHE A 126 5.09 -7.34 -11.37
N ILE A 127 6.14 -8.09 -11.72
CA ILE A 127 7.17 -7.61 -12.65
C ILE A 127 6.60 -7.39 -14.06
N TYR A 128 5.77 -8.29 -14.58
CA TYR A 128 5.17 -8.12 -15.91
C TYR A 128 4.18 -6.96 -15.97
N LEU A 129 3.33 -6.80 -14.95
CA LEU A 129 2.41 -5.66 -14.88
C LEU A 129 3.19 -4.34 -14.72
N ALA A 130 4.25 -4.32 -13.91
CA ALA A 130 5.09 -3.14 -13.74
C ALA A 130 5.77 -2.71 -15.04
N ILE A 131 6.25 -3.65 -15.87
CA ILE A 131 6.79 -3.33 -17.19
C ILE A 131 5.72 -2.66 -18.06
N ALA A 132 4.50 -3.22 -18.09
CA ALA A 132 3.40 -2.65 -18.86
C ALA A 132 3.05 -1.23 -18.39
N PHE A 133 2.91 -1.04 -17.07
CA PHE A 133 2.61 0.28 -16.51
C PHE A 133 3.74 1.29 -16.73
N ALA A 134 5.00 0.90 -16.57
CA ALA A 134 6.14 1.77 -16.80
C ALA A 134 6.21 2.25 -18.26
N ILE A 135 5.95 1.36 -19.22
CA ILE A 135 5.87 1.74 -20.64
C ILE A 135 4.72 2.72 -20.87
N ILE A 136 3.52 2.43 -20.36
CA ILE A 136 2.36 3.32 -20.49
C ILE A 136 2.66 4.70 -19.89
N HIS A 137 3.25 4.74 -18.70
CA HIS A 137 3.59 5.96 -17.99
C HIS A 137 4.62 6.81 -18.75
N ILE A 138 5.70 6.19 -19.23
CA ILE A 138 6.72 6.88 -20.03
C ILE A 138 6.10 7.41 -21.34
N ILE A 139 5.24 6.63 -22.01
CA ILE A 139 4.52 7.10 -23.20
C ILE A 139 3.69 8.34 -22.86
N ARG A 140 2.88 8.29 -21.80
CA ARG A 140 2.04 9.43 -21.37
C ARG A 140 2.86 10.70 -21.13
N ILE A 141 4.04 10.57 -20.52
CA ILE A 141 4.95 11.70 -20.30
C ILE A 141 5.52 12.25 -21.60
N ILE A 142 6.01 11.38 -22.49
CA ILE A 142 6.62 11.82 -23.76
C ILE A 142 5.56 12.46 -24.67
N THR A 143 4.32 12.00 -24.64
CA THR A 143 3.22 12.55 -25.43
C THR A 143 2.54 13.76 -24.78
N PHE A 144 2.96 14.19 -23.59
CA PHE A 144 2.33 15.28 -22.87
C PHE A 144 2.60 16.63 -23.59
N PRO A 145 1.56 17.35 -24.08
CA PRO A 145 1.73 18.49 -24.98
C PRO A 145 2.57 19.67 -24.44
N ASN A 146 2.71 19.79 -23.12
CA ASN A 146 3.39 20.91 -22.46
C ASN A 146 4.58 20.45 -21.60
N LEU A 147 5.25 19.36 -21.96
CA LEU A 147 6.28 18.74 -21.13
C LEU A 147 7.39 19.69 -20.66
N PHE A 148 7.83 20.61 -21.53
CA PHE A 148 8.92 21.53 -21.21
C PHE A 148 8.48 22.85 -20.56
N SER A 149 7.18 23.17 -20.62
CA SER A 149 6.63 24.45 -20.13
C SER A 149 5.78 24.30 -18.88
N ALA A 150 5.24 23.11 -18.61
CA ALA A 150 4.39 22.86 -17.47
C ALA A 150 5.19 22.66 -16.17
N ASN A 151 4.60 23.08 -15.04
CA ASN A 151 5.10 22.70 -13.72
C ASN A 151 4.95 21.18 -13.53
N ILE A 152 5.91 20.57 -12.82
CA ILE A 152 5.92 19.18 -12.37
C ILE A 152 4.56 18.75 -11.80
N ASN A 153 3.88 19.60 -11.03
CA ASN A 153 2.55 19.26 -10.48
C ASN A 153 1.51 18.98 -11.57
N LYS A 154 1.49 19.77 -12.64
CA LYS A 154 0.57 19.58 -13.76
C LYS A 154 0.90 18.31 -14.53
N ILE A 155 2.18 18.07 -14.81
CA ILE A 155 2.65 16.84 -15.47
C ILE A 155 2.17 15.62 -14.69
N ARG A 156 2.39 15.60 -13.37
CA ARG A 156 1.99 14.48 -12.50
C ARG A 156 0.48 14.25 -12.46
N ASN A 157 -0.32 15.31 -12.39
CA ASN A 157 -1.77 15.20 -12.37
C ASN A 157 -2.33 14.58 -13.67
N GLU A 158 -1.70 14.83 -14.81
CA GLU A 158 -2.17 14.33 -16.11
C GLU A 158 -1.53 12.99 -16.52
N THR A 159 -0.32 12.68 -16.03
CA THR A 159 0.44 11.49 -16.46
C THR A 159 0.46 10.36 -15.43
N GLY A 160 0.29 10.68 -14.15
CA GLY A 160 0.23 9.72 -13.05
C GLY A 160 0.97 10.19 -11.80
N LEU A 161 0.41 9.92 -10.62
CA LEU A 161 0.96 10.37 -9.33
C LEU A 161 1.95 9.36 -8.71
N SER A 162 1.65 8.06 -8.85
CA SER A 162 2.41 6.96 -8.28
C SER A 162 1.96 5.60 -8.81
N ASN A 163 2.80 4.57 -8.66
CA ASN A 163 2.43 3.18 -8.95
C ASN A 163 2.99 2.16 -7.95
N LEU A 164 2.12 1.58 -7.12
CA LEU A 164 2.50 0.59 -6.10
C LEU A 164 2.91 -0.76 -6.70
N ILE A 165 2.41 -1.13 -7.89
CA ILE A 165 2.84 -2.35 -8.59
C ILE A 165 4.29 -2.19 -9.06
N GLU A 166 4.64 -1.04 -9.63
CA GLU A 166 6.03 -0.72 -10.01
C GLU A 166 6.95 -0.67 -8.79
N LEU A 167 6.48 -0.11 -7.68
CA LEU A 167 7.19 -0.12 -6.41
C LEU A 167 7.53 -1.55 -5.97
N LEU A 168 6.53 -2.43 -5.84
CA LEU A 168 6.78 -3.82 -5.42
C LEU A 168 7.63 -4.60 -6.43
N ALA A 169 7.45 -4.36 -7.73
CA ALA A 169 8.28 -4.97 -8.77
C ALA A 169 9.75 -4.54 -8.66
N LEU A 170 10.02 -3.26 -8.38
CA LEU A 170 11.36 -2.74 -8.17
C LEU A 170 12.04 -3.48 -7.00
N ILE A 171 11.32 -3.65 -5.88
CA ILE A 171 11.78 -4.45 -4.74
C ILE A 171 12.11 -5.89 -5.16
N PHE A 172 11.22 -6.55 -5.89
CA PHE A 172 11.42 -7.93 -6.32
C PHE A 172 12.63 -8.08 -7.26
N ILE A 173 12.86 -7.12 -8.16
CA ILE A 173 14.04 -7.13 -9.02
C ILE A 173 15.31 -6.94 -8.19
N PHE A 174 15.35 -5.98 -7.25
CA PHE A 174 16.51 -5.82 -6.37
C PHE A 174 16.81 -7.09 -5.56
N LEU A 175 15.77 -7.73 -5.03
CA LEU A 175 15.93 -9.00 -4.31
C LEU A 175 16.42 -10.12 -5.23
N SER A 176 16.01 -10.14 -6.49
CA SER A 176 16.40 -11.19 -7.44
C SER A 176 17.92 -11.29 -7.68
N PHE A 177 18.66 -10.18 -7.51
CA PHE A 177 20.13 -10.21 -7.58
C PHE A 177 20.78 -11.03 -6.46
N LYS A 178 20.13 -11.12 -5.29
CA LYS A 178 20.61 -11.91 -4.15
C LYS A 178 19.94 -13.29 -4.08
N TYR A 179 18.68 -13.37 -4.49
CA TYR A 179 17.81 -14.52 -4.31
C TYR A 179 17.36 -15.06 -5.68
N SER A 180 18.11 -16.02 -6.22
CA SER A 180 17.93 -16.54 -7.60
C SER A 180 16.53 -17.08 -7.88
N LYS A 181 15.82 -17.61 -6.88
CA LYS A 181 14.44 -18.12 -7.01
C LYS A 181 13.38 -17.04 -7.23
N ILE A 182 13.67 -15.78 -6.90
CA ILE A 182 12.79 -14.64 -7.23
C ILE A 182 13.00 -14.21 -8.69
N SER A 183 14.15 -14.53 -9.29
CA SER A 183 14.47 -14.05 -10.65
C SER A 183 13.43 -14.50 -11.67
N VAL A 184 12.85 -13.51 -12.36
CA VAL A 184 11.89 -13.73 -13.44
C VAL A 184 12.61 -14.04 -14.74
N PHE A 185 13.74 -13.39 -14.98
CA PHE A 185 14.53 -13.54 -16.19
C PHE A 185 15.75 -14.41 -15.93
N LYS A 186 16.06 -15.31 -16.87
CA LYS A 186 17.31 -16.10 -16.80
C LYS A 186 18.53 -15.24 -17.14
N ASN A 187 18.35 -14.25 -18.03
CA ASN A 187 19.41 -13.38 -18.48
C ASN A 187 19.59 -12.18 -17.53
N ARG A 188 20.80 -12.00 -17.01
CA ARG A 188 21.15 -10.87 -16.14
C ARG A 188 21.01 -9.53 -16.86
N SER A 189 21.38 -9.45 -18.14
CA SER A 189 21.24 -8.22 -18.92
C SER A 189 19.78 -7.78 -19.04
N MET A 190 18.87 -8.72 -19.27
CA MET A 190 17.42 -8.43 -19.32
C MET A 190 16.90 -7.92 -17.97
N THR A 191 17.39 -8.49 -16.86
CA THR A 191 17.05 -8.02 -15.50
C THR A 191 17.52 -6.58 -15.28
N ILE A 192 18.72 -6.22 -15.76
CA ILE A 192 19.26 -4.87 -15.69
C ILE A 192 18.48 -3.91 -16.59
N SER A 193 18.11 -4.32 -17.80
CA SER A 193 17.29 -3.50 -18.70
C SER A 193 15.91 -3.19 -18.11
N VAL A 194 15.25 -4.19 -17.52
CA VAL A 194 13.96 -4.00 -16.85
C VAL A 194 14.13 -3.11 -15.61
N LEU A 195 15.20 -3.30 -14.83
CA LEU A 195 15.50 -2.42 -13.71
C LEU A 195 15.65 -0.96 -14.17
N GLY A 196 16.40 -0.71 -15.25
CA GLY A 196 16.57 0.62 -15.84
C GLY A 196 15.24 1.24 -16.26
N LEU A 197 14.40 0.48 -16.97
CA LEU A 197 13.05 0.91 -17.36
C LEU A 197 12.20 1.32 -16.14
N LEU A 198 12.15 0.46 -15.12
CA LEU A 198 11.38 0.75 -13.91
C LEU A 198 11.93 1.95 -13.16
N ILE A 199 13.26 2.09 -13.02
CA ILE A 199 13.87 3.25 -12.36
C ILE A 199 13.52 4.54 -13.11
N ILE A 200 13.59 4.55 -14.44
CA ILE A 200 13.24 5.72 -15.26
C ILE A 200 11.78 6.11 -15.00
N SER A 201 10.84 5.17 -15.13
CA SER A 201 9.43 5.43 -14.83
C SER A 201 9.22 5.91 -13.39
N PHE A 202 9.90 5.29 -12.43
CA PHE A 202 9.79 5.58 -11.01
C PHE A 202 10.26 6.99 -10.64
N VAL A 203 11.38 7.44 -11.22
CA VAL A 203 11.87 8.82 -11.10
C VAL A 203 10.85 9.80 -11.65
N LEU A 204 10.27 9.48 -12.81
CA LEU A 204 9.34 10.34 -13.53
C LEU A 204 7.97 10.50 -12.83
N TYR A 205 7.62 9.68 -11.83
CA TYR A 205 6.46 9.95 -10.97
C TYR A 205 6.67 11.17 -10.06
N PHE A 206 7.93 11.58 -9.84
CA PHE A 206 8.31 12.66 -8.92
C PHE A 206 7.67 12.50 -7.51
N SER A 207 7.51 11.25 -7.05
CA SER A 207 6.81 10.94 -5.80
C SER A 207 7.79 10.67 -4.65
N ARG A 208 7.87 11.64 -3.73
CA ARG A 208 8.74 11.57 -2.54
C ARG A 208 8.41 10.36 -1.65
N THR A 209 7.12 10.11 -1.45
CA THR A 209 6.62 9.03 -0.60
C THR A 209 6.97 7.66 -1.15
N MET A 210 6.98 7.50 -2.47
CA MET A 210 7.37 6.26 -3.14
C MET A 210 8.85 5.93 -2.94
N TRP A 211 9.75 6.92 -3.04
CA TRP A 211 11.18 6.74 -2.79
C TRP A 211 11.46 6.30 -1.35
N ILE A 212 10.83 6.96 -0.37
CA ILE A 212 10.92 6.58 1.04
C ILE A 212 10.40 5.15 1.24
N SER A 213 9.28 4.81 0.59
CA SER A 213 8.68 3.48 0.68
C SER A 213 9.59 2.39 0.10
N VAL A 214 10.24 2.64 -1.05
CA VAL A 214 11.24 1.72 -1.60
C VAL A 214 12.38 1.48 -0.60
N PHE A 215 12.89 2.55 -0.01
CA PHE A 215 13.97 2.46 0.96
C PHE A 215 13.59 1.63 2.19
N ILE A 216 12.44 1.92 2.81
CA ILE A 216 11.92 1.18 3.97
C ILE A 216 11.74 -0.31 3.62
N ILE A 217 11.10 -0.61 2.50
CA ILE A 217 10.79 -1.98 2.11
C ILE A 217 12.06 -2.74 1.75
N LEU A 218 13.02 -2.15 1.01
CA LEU A 218 14.29 -2.80 0.67
C LEU A 218 15.07 -3.16 1.94
N LEU A 219 15.26 -2.21 2.85
CA LEU A 219 15.97 -2.46 4.10
C LEU A 219 15.34 -3.60 4.88
N ALA A 220 14.01 -3.57 5.03
CA ALA A 220 13.27 -4.60 5.74
C ALA A 220 13.34 -5.96 5.03
N ALA A 221 13.17 -6.00 3.71
CA ALA A 221 13.22 -7.23 2.91
C ALA A 221 14.61 -7.89 2.95
N PHE A 222 15.69 -7.11 3.00
CA PHE A 222 17.05 -7.62 3.21
C PHE A 222 17.34 -8.09 4.64
N GLY A 223 16.40 -7.86 5.58
CA GLY A 223 16.48 -8.31 6.97
C GLY A 223 17.06 -7.28 7.93
N TYR A 224 17.27 -6.03 7.51
CA TYR A 224 17.75 -4.94 8.37
C TYR A 224 16.66 -4.37 9.30
N ALA A 225 15.39 -4.78 9.12
CA ALA A 225 14.30 -4.47 10.04
C ALA A 225 14.41 -5.18 11.40
N LYS A 226 15.20 -6.26 11.48
CA LYS A 226 15.45 -6.93 12.75
C LYS A 226 16.37 -6.06 13.60
N ILE A 227 15.82 -5.52 14.69
CA ILE A 227 16.57 -4.67 15.63
C ILE A 227 17.78 -5.47 16.13
N SER A 228 18.95 -5.03 15.71
CA SER A 228 20.26 -5.58 16.03
C SER A 228 21.24 -4.42 16.12
N LEU A 229 22.36 -4.57 16.83
CA LEU A 229 23.37 -3.51 16.93
C LEU A 229 23.82 -3.01 15.54
N LYS A 230 23.98 -3.93 14.58
CA LYS A 230 24.31 -3.60 13.20
C LYS A 230 23.19 -2.81 12.50
N ALA A 231 21.92 -3.21 12.69
CA ALA A 231 20.79 -2.47 12.16
C ALA A 231 20.68 -1.06 12.77
N LEU A 232 20.83 -0.93 14.09
CA LEU A 232 20.81 0.36 14.80
C LEU A 232 21.90 1.29 14.29
N LYS A 233 23.12 0.78 14.03
CA LYS A 233 24.20 1.56 13.42
C LYS A 233 23.79 2.12 12.04
N TYR A 234 23.22 1.31 11.16
CA TYR A 234 22.80 1.79 9.84
C TYR A 234 21.61 2.73 9.91
N ILE A 235 20.63 2.44 10.77
CA ILE A 235 19.51 3.34 11.05
C ILE A 235 20.03 4.70 11.53
N GLY A 236 21.00 4.72 12.44
CA GLY A 236 21.66 5.95 12.90
C GLY A 236 22.34 6.73 11.77
N ILE A 237 23.07 6.06 10.88
CA ILE A 237 23.69 6.70 9.70
C ILE A 237 22.62 7.33 8.79
N VAL A 238 21.51 6.62 8.55
CA VAL A 238 20.41 7.13 7.74
C VAL A 238 19.78 8.37 8.37
N PHE A 239 19.54 8.35 9.69
CA PHE A 239 19.03 9.53 10.40
C PHE A 239 20.01 10.71 10.36
N LEU A 240 21.32 10.46 10.43
CA LEU A 240 22.33 11.52 10.27
C LEU A 240 22.30 12.12 8.85
N ILE A 241 22.17 11.29 7.80
CA ILE A 241 22.07 11.77 6.41
C ILE A 241 20.79 12.59 6.22
N ILE A 242 19.65 12.09 6.71
CA ILE A 242 18.37 12.80 6.65
C ILE A 242 18.46 14.12 7.43
N GLY A 243 19.02 14.10 8.65
CA GLY A 243 19.21 15.29 9.47
C GLY A 243 20.08 16.34 8.78
N GLY A 244 21.23 15.92 8.22
CA GLY A 244 22.11 16.80 7.45
C GLY A 244 21.44 17.37 6.20
N PHE A 245 20.63 16.57 5.50
CA PHE A 245 19.86 17.04 4.36
C PHE A 245 18.80 18.08 4.75
N TYR A 246 18.09 17.89 5.86
CA TYR A 246 17.15 18.89 6.36
C TYR A 246 17.85 20.18 6.82
N ILE A 247 19.00 20.08 7.50
CA ILE A 247 19.83 21.25 7.84
C ILE A 247 20.17 22.04 6.58
N TYR A 248 20.59 21.36 5.50
CA TYR A 248 20.83 21.98 4.20
C TYR A 248 19.57 22.66 3.64
N LEU A 249 18.43 21.96 3.58
CA LEU A 249 17.17 22.51 3.06
C LEU A 249 16.69 23.76 3.82
N PHE A 250 16.94 23.82 5.13
CA PHE A 250 16.60 24.99 5.95
C PHE A 250 17.64 26.12 5.88
N SER A 251 18.86 25.84 5.42
CA SER A 251 19.88 26.86 5.19
C SER A 251 19.74 27.60 3.85
N ILE A 252 18.93 27.10 2.93
CA ILE A 252 18.70 27.71 1.62
C ILE A 252 17.28 28.31 1.54
N ASP A 253 17.19 29.45 0.85
CA ASP A 253 15.92 30.05 0.45
C ASP A 253 15.39 29.30 -0.77
N ILE A 254 14.23 28.68 -0.61
CA ILE A 254 13.54 27.94 -1.66
C ILE A 254 12.08 28.36 -1.63
N ASP A 255 11.56 28.85 -2.75
CA ASP A 255 10.16 29.25 -2.90
C ASP A 255 9.32 28.19 -3.63
N ARG A 256 8.02 28.18 -3.35
CA ARG A 256 7.00 27.35 -4.02
C ARG A 256 6.90 27.64 -5.51
N ASN A 257 7.13 28.88 -5.93
CA ASN A 257 6.89 29.36 -7.29
C ASN A 257 8.13 29.29 -8.20
N GLU A 258 9.29 28.89 -7.67
CA GLU A 258 10.49 28.70 -8.48
C GLU A 258 10.32 27.59 -9.53
N PRO A 259 10.93 27.67 -10.71
CA PRO A 259 10.86 26.61 -11.71
C PRO A 259 11.80 25.42 -11.39
N GLY A 260 11.47 24.25 -11.93
CA GLY A 260 12.37 23.09 -11.96
C GLY A 260 12.54 22.37 -10.61
N ILE A 261 13.79 22.02 -10.27
CA ILE A 261 14.15 21.22 -9.08
C ILE A 261 13.81 21.94 -7.77
N SER A 262 13.80 23.28 -7.75
CA SER A 262 13.46 24.05 -6.57
C SER A 262 12.07 23.70 -6.02
N VAL A 263 11.06 23.49 -6.86
CA VAL A 263 9.72 23.04 -6.41
C VAL A 263 9.80 21.70 -5.67
N PHE A 264 10.62 20.79 -6.16
CA PHE A 264 10.81 19.48 -5.53
C PHE A 264 11.50 19.61 -4.17
N LEU A 265 12.55 20.42 -4.07
CA LEU A 265 13.26 20.68 -2.82
C LEU A 265 12.39 21.45 -1.81
N TYR A 266 11.62 22.45 -2.26
CA TYR A 266 10.62 23.15 -1.46
C TYR A 266 9.62 22.16 -0.87
N LYS A 267 9.09 21.26 -1.70
CA LYS A 267 8.23 20.19 -1.23
C LYS A 267 8.93 19.38 -0.15
N MET A 268 10.12 18.85 -0.41
CA MET A 268 10.89 18.08 0.59
C MET A 268 11.06 18.84 1.92
N LYS A 269 11.29 20.15 1.88
CA LYS A 269 11.40 21.03 3.06
C LYS A 269 10.11 21.07 3.88
N ILE A 270 8.95 21.24 3.24
CA ILE A 270 7.65 21.34 3.94
C ILE A 270 7.01 19.99 4.30
N ALA A 271 7.60 18.85 3.88
CA ALA A 271 6.99 17.52 4.05
C ALA A 271 6.62 17.16 5.51
N PRO A 272 7.44 17.49 6.53
CA PRO A 272 7.05 17.24 7.92
C PRO A 272 5.87 18.13 8.34
N GLU A 273 5.89 19.40 7.98
CA GLU A 273 4.81 20.33 8.32
C GLU A 273 3.49 19.94 7.64
N GLU A 274 3.54 19.41 6.41
CA GLU A 274 2.38 18.90 5.65
C GLU A 274 1.61 17.83 6.42
N ILE A 275 2.30 17.05 7.26
CA ILE A 275 1.73 15.93 8.04
C ILE A 275 1.36 16.36 9.46
N PHE A 276 2.19 17.18 10.11
CA PHE A 276 2.10 17.43 11.55
C PHE A 276 1.62 18.83 11.95
N MET A 277 1.75 19.83 11.07
CA MET A 277 1.49 21.24 11.42
C MET A 277 0.38 21.80 10.53
N PRO A 278 -0.86 21.88 11.03
CA PRO A 278 -1.94 22.50 10.28
C PRO A 278 -1.73 24.02 10.23
N LYS A 279 -1.72 24.61 9.02
CA LYS A 279 -1.85 26.07 8.83
C LYS A 279 -3.32 26.38 8.58
N ILE A 280 -3.97 26.99 9.57
CA ILE A 280 -5.40 27.30 9.52
C ILE A 280 -5.55 28.76 9.11
N ASP A 281 -5.45 29.03 7.81
CA ASP A 281 -5.97 30.27 7.23
C ASP A 281 -6.97 29.90 6.14
N LEU A 282 -8.26 29.91 6.52
CA LEU A 282 -9.37 29.60 5.62
C LEU A 282 -9.52 30.64 4.49
N ASN A 283 -8.91 31.82 4.62
CA ASN A 283 -8.89 32.82 3.56
C ASN A 283 -7.73 32.59 2.58
N ASN A 284 -6.73 31.80 2.95
CA ASN A 284 -5.58 31.44 2.12
C ASN A 284 -5.58 29.93 1.80
N HIS A 285 -6.48 29.56 0.88
CA HIS A 285 -6.62 28.18 0.41
C HIS A 285 -5.32 27.57 -0.13
N ALA A 286 -4.42 28.38 -0.71
CA ALA A 286 -3.16 27.88 -1.26
C ALA A 286 -2.21 27.37 -0.16
N ALA A 287 -2.12 28.08 0.97
CA ALA A 287 -1.35 27.64 2.13
C ALA A 287 -2.02 26.45 2.82
N LEU A 288 -3.37 26.42 2.89
CA LEU A 288 -4.11 25.29 3.44
C LEU A 288 -3.83 23.99 2.67
N TRP A 289 -3.75 24.04 1.34
CA TRP A 289 -3.47 22.87 0.50
C TRP A 289 -2.11 22.22 0.76
N ASP A 290 -1.09 23.01 1.11
CA ASP A 290 0.24 22.50 1.45
C ASP A 290 0.23 21.74 2.79
N HIS A 291 -0.78 21.96 3.64
CA HIS A 291 -0.96 21.33 4.95
C HIS A 291 -2.28 20.54 5.06
N TRP A 292 -2.84 20.14 3.92
CA TRP A 292 -4.18 19.54 3.83
C TRP A 292 -4.35 18.32 4.75
N ARG A 293 -3.34 17.45 4.81
CA ARG A 293 -3.39 16.22 5.63
C ARG A 293 -3.42 16.51 7.12
N ALA A 294 -2.60 17.46 7.56
CA ALA A 294 -2.59 17.91 8.95
C ALA A 294 -3.92 18.58 9.33
N TYR A 295 -4.50 19.37 8.42
CA TYR A 295 -5.81 19.99 8.59
C TYR A 295 -6.93 18.96 8.74
N GLU A 296 -7.04 18.01 7.82
CA GLU A 296 -8.02 16.91 7.88
C GLU A 296 -7.94 16.14 9.21
N ALA A 297 -6.72 15.78 9.63
CA ALA A 297 -6.50 15.07 10.88
C ALA A 297 -6.92 15.91 12.09
N GLN A 298 -6.58 17.20 12.10
CA GLN A 298 -6.97 18.10 13.17
C GLN A 298 -8.50 18.26 13.27
N MET A 299 -9.19 18.41 12.14
CA MET A 299 -10.66 18.50 12.11
C MET A 299 -11.29 17.23 12.70
N ALA A 300 -10.76 16.07 12.33
CA ALA A 300 -11.20 14.80 12.91
C ALA A 300 -10.98 14.74 14.43
N PHE A 301 -9.82 15.15 14.93
CA PHE A 301 -9.51 15.12 16.36
C PHE A 301 -10.37 16.10 17.18
N ASN A 302 -10.58 17.31 16.68
CA ASN A 302 -11.36 18.34 17.37
C ASN A 302 -12.85 17.96 17.52
N GLN A 303 -13.34 17.06 16.68
CA GLN A 303 -14.74 16.62 16.67
C GLN A 303 -15.00 15.37 17.52
N ILE A 304 -14.02 14.86 18.27
CA ILE A 304 -14.21 13.75 19.20
C ILE A 304 -14.34 14.28 20.63
N HIS A 305 -15.36 13.82 21.34
CA HIS A 305 -15.62 14.22 22.73
C HIS A 305 -15.97 13.05 23.65
N GLY A 306 -15.55 13.13 24.91
CA GLY A 306 -15.95 12.19 25.96
C GLY A 306 -15.60 10.74 25.62
N TYR A 307 -16.57 9.83 25.71
CA TYR A 307 -16.36 8.40 25.46
C TYR A 307 -16.01 8.08 24.00
N GLN A 308 -16.23 9.00 23.05
CA GLN A 308 -15.84 8.83 21.65
C GLN A 308 -14.32 8.69 21.48
N HIS A 309 -13.52 9.19 22.43
CA HIS A 309 -12.07 8.94 22.41
C HIS A 309 -11.73 7.44 22.50
N LEU A 310 -12.58 6.65 23.15
CA LEU A 310 -12.38 5.20 23.32
C LEU A 310 -12.86 4.40 22.12
N ILE A 311 -14.09 4.63 21.69
CA ILE A 311 -14.79 3.80 20.69
C ILE A 311 -15.03 4.51 19.35
N GLY A 312 -14.58 5.75 19.20
CA GLY A 312 -14.80 6.58 18.02
C GLY A 312 -16.22 7.09 17.90
N ARG A 313 -16.50 7.73 16.76
CA ARG A 313 -17.85 8.17 16.37
C ARG A 313 -18.60 7.11 15.56
N GLY A 314 -17.96 6.01 15.16
CA GLY A 314 -18.59 4.94 14.40
C GLY A 314 -18.66 5.20 12.91
N PHE A 315 -19.07 4.17 12.17
CA PHE A 315 -19.31 4.25 10.73
C PHE A 315 -20.52 5.13 10.42
N GLY A 316 -20.46 5.86 9.30
CA GLY A 316 -21.43 6.87 8.90
C GLY A 316 -21.17 8.26 9.48
N SER A 317 -20.22 8.40 10.41
CA SER A 317 -19.79 9.72 10.89
C SER A 317 -18.98 10.46 9.82
N LEU A 318 -19.24 11.75 9.59
CA LEU A 318 -18.47 12.56 8.64
C LEU A 318 -17.65 13.61 9.40
N VAL A 319 -16.45 13.88 8.91
CA VAL A 319 -15.61 14.98 9.41
C VAL A 319 -16.08 16.27 8.75
N ASP A 320 -16.49 17.25 9.54
CA ASP A 320 -16.80 18.60 9.07
C ASP A 320 -15.50 19.38 8.80
N LEU A 321 -15.25 19.75 7.55
CA LEU A 321 -14.10 20.58 7.17
C LEU A 321 -14.32 22.07 7.44
N HIS A 322 -15.51 22.48 7.87
CA HIS A 322 -15.92 23.87 8.12
C HIS A 322 -15.92 24.81 6.89
N PHE A 323 -15.55 24.31 5.70
CA PHE A 323 -15.71 24.99 4.42
C PHE A 323 -15.91 23.96 3.30
N ALA A 324 -16.38 24.40 2.13
CA ALA A 324 -16.49 23.54 0.95
C ALA A 324 -15.12 23.41 0.27
N ALA A 325 -14.41 22.32 0.53
CA ALA A 325 -13.13 22.04 -0.11
C ALA A 325 -13.34 21.56 -1.56
N PRO A 326 -12.58 22.04 -2.56
CA PRO A 326 -12.74 21.66 -3.96
C PRO A 326 -12.18 20.26 -4.23
N LEU A 327 -12.83 19.25 -3.63
CA LEU A 327 -12.54 17.82 -3.76
C LEU A 327 -13.39 17.15 -4.85
N ASN A 328 -14.48 17.81 -5.25
CA ASN A 328 -15.35 17.48 -6.39
C ASN A 328 -15.82 18.81 -7.03
N ASP A 329 -16.57 18.72 -8.13
CA ASP A 329 -17.03 19.89 -8.90
C ASP A 329 -17.87 20.87 -8.06
N ASP A 330 -18.62 20.38 -7.08
CA ASP A 330 -19.49 21.18 -6.21
C ASP A 330 -18.84 21.62 -4.88
N GLY A 331 -17.63 21.13 -4.60
CA GLY A 331 -16.99 21.20 -3.29
C GLY A 331 -17.61 20.27 -2.24
N MET A 332 -16.79 19.76 -1.31
CA MET A 332 -17.22 18.92 -0.20
C MET A 332 -16.87 19.55 1.14
N ARG A 333 -17.87 19.72 2.00
CA ARG A 333 -17.68 20.12 3.41
C ARG A 333 -17.53 18.94 4.36
N TYR A 334 -18.27 17.87 4.11
CA TYR A 334 -18.28 16.69 4.98
C TYR A 334 -17.60 15.52 4.27
N ILE A 335 -16.56 14.96 4.86
CA ILE A 335 -15.78 13.87 4.27
C ILE A 335 -15.77 12.64 5.17
N SER A 336 -15.86 11.45 4.56
CA SER A 336 -15.81 10.18 5.30
C SER A 336 -14.40 9.57 5.36
N HIS A 337 -13.61 9.81 4.30
CA HIS A 337 -12.27 9.27 4.14
C HIS A 337 -11.25 10.39 4.34
N LEU A 338 -10.19 10.11 5.11
CA LEU A 338 -9.08 11.04 5.36
C LEU A 338 -7.80 10.46 4.77
N HIS A 339 -6.84 11.32 4.42
CA HIS A 339 -5.53 10.89 3.96
C HIS A 339 -4.64 10.31 5.08
N ASN A 340 -4.89 10.66 6.34
CA ASN A 340 -4.19 10.08 7.48
C ASN A 340 -5.00 8.90 8.03
N GLY A 341 -4.47 7.69 7.87
CA GLY A 341 -5.12 6.44 8.27
C GLY A 341 -5.27 6.32 9.78
N TYR A 342 -4.34 6.84 10.57
CA TYR A 342 -4.49 6.85 12.03
C TYR A 342 -5.60 7.78 12.47
N ALA A 343 -5.66 9.00 11.91
CA ALA A 343 -6.74 9.93 12.20
C ALA A 343 -8.10 9.35 11.78
N MET A 344 -8.16 8.70 10.61
CA MET A 344 -9.37 8.04 10.13
C MET A 344 -9.83 6.92 11.07
N ILE A 345 -8.93 5.99 11.42
CA ILE A 345 -9.26 4.88 12.33
C ILE A 345 -9.68 5.41 13.70
N TYR A 346 -8.97 6.40 14.23
CA TYR A 346 -9.31 7.05 15.50
C TYR A 346 -10.70 7.69 15.46
N PHE A 347 -11.00 8.44 14.40
CA PHE A 347 -12.29 9.09 14.23
C PHE A 347 -13.44 8.09 14.21
N LYS A 348 -13.27 6.99 13.49
CA LYS A 348 -14.31 5.95 13.33
C LYS A 348 -14.41 5.00 14.51
N THR A 349 -13.29 4.66 15.15
CA THR A 349 -13.21 3.51 16.09
C THR A 349 -12.44 3.80 17.39
N GLY A 350 -11.96 5.03 17.58
CA GLY A 350 -11.29 5.49 18.79
C GLY A 350 -9.90 4.89 18.99
N ILE A 351 -9.34 5.11 20.17
CA ILE A 351 -8.02 4.58 20.53
C ILE A 351 -7.98 3.05 20.49
N ILE A 352 -9.09 2.38 20.79
CA ILE A 352 -9.18 0.91 20.75
C ILE A 352 -8.94 0.41 19.32
N GLY A 353 -9.55 1.06 18.33
CA GLY A 353 -9.30 0.73 16.93
C GLY A 353 -7.85 0.95 16.49
N ILE A 354 -7.20 2.04 16.95
CA ILE A 354 -5.77 2.25 16.69
C ILE A 354 -4.94 1.11 17.28
N LEU A 355 -5.21 0.68 18.51
CA LEU A 355 -4.47 -0.41 19.14
C LEU A 355 -4.60 -1.72 18.36
N PHE A 356 -5.79 -2.04 17.84
CA PHE A 356 -5.96 -3.20 16.94
C PHE A 356 -5.24 -3.01 15.61
N TYR A 357 -5.20 -1.79 15.07
CA TYR A 357 -4.45 -1.51 13.84
C TYR A 357 -2.93 -1.65 14.04
N LEU A 358 -2.41 -1.18 15.17
CA LEU A 358 -1.01 -1.38 15.55
C LEU A 358 -0.73 -2.86 15.82
N THR A 359 -1.68 -3.60 16.39
CA THR A 359 -1.58 -5.06 16.56
C THR A 359 -1.52 -5.77 15.21
N PHE A 360 -2.32 -5.35 14.23
CA PHE A 360 -2.24 -5.83 12.85
C PHE A 360 -0.82 -5.64 12.28
N ILE A 361 -0.31 -4.42 12.35
CA ILE A 361 1.04 -4.08 11.85
C ILE A 361 2.12 -4.88 12.59
N LEU A 362 2.00 -4.99 13.92
CA LEU A 362 2.92 -5.75 14.76
C LEU A 362 2.92 -7.24 14.37
N ASN A 363 1.75 -7.84 14.15
CA ASN A 363 1.64 -9.22 13.71
C ASN A 363 2.37 -9.45 12.38
N LEU A 364 2.33 -8.50 11.45
CA LEU A 364 3.12 -8.55 10.21
C LEU A 364 4.61 -8.41 10.47
N TYR A 365 5.03 -7.46 11.30
CA TYR A 365 6.44 -7.28 11.67
C TYR A 365 7.03 -8.54 12.31
N LEU A 366 6.28 -9.21 13.18
CA LEU A 366 6.70 -10.42 13.89
C LEU A 366 7.05 -11.58 12.94
N PHE A 367 6.63 -11.55 11.67
CA PHE A 367 7.11 -12.51 10.66
C PHE A 367 8.64 -12.54 10.56
N THR A 368 9.35 -11.43 10.82
CA THR A 368 10.82 -11.39 10.78
C THR A 368 11.49 -12.33 11.81
N PHE A 369 10.79 -12.67 12.89
CA PHE A 369 11.30 -13.53 13.97
C PHE A 369 10.93 -15.00 13.80
N TYR A 370 10.04 -15.35 12.87
CA TYR A 370 9.86 -16.75 12.51
C TYR A 370 11.21 -17.29 12.06
N LYS A 371 11.63 -18.45 12.62
CA LYS A 371 12.87 -19.13 12.22
C LYS A 371 12.94 -19.07 10.70
N LYS A 372 14.06 -18.54 10.15
CA LYS A 372 14.30 -18.43 8.70
C LYS A 372 13.67 -19.65 8.06
N SER A 373 12.70 -19.42 7.16
CA SER A 373 12.13 -20.49 6.35
C SER A 373 13.29 -21.42 6.00
N THR A 374 13.08 -22.71 6.19
CA THR A 374 14.05 -23.79 5.93
C THR A 374 14.69 -23.70 4.53
N ASN A 375 14.15 -22.84 3.65
CA ASN A 375 14.78 -22.40 2.41
C ASN A 375 15.39 -20.97 2.50
N PRO A 376 16.72 -20.79 2.51
CA PRO A 376 17.39 -19.49 2.54
C PRO A 376 17.28 -18.70 1.21
N GLU A 377 16.69 -19.28 0.18
CA GLU A 377 16.70 -18.74 -1.18
C GLU A 377 15.57 -17.73 -1.46
N ILE A 378 14.61 -17.53 -0.54
CA ILE A 378 13.54 -16.52 -0.68
C ILE A 378 13.22 -15.85 0.66
N PRO A 379 13.30 -14.52 0.78
CA PRO A 379 13.08 -13.78 2.03
C PRO A 379 11.58 -13.48 2.30
N ILE A 380 10.69 -14.47 2.19
CA ILE A 380 9.22 -14.26 2.33
C ILE A 380 8.84 -13.63 3.66
N THR A 381 9.41 -14.10 4.78
CA THR A 381 9.12 -13.57 6.11
C THR A 381 9.52 -12.11 6.26
N ASN A 382 10.67 -11.73 5.67
CA ASN A 382 11.12 -10.34 5.66
C ASN A 382 10.26 -9.47 4.75
N LEU A 383 9.77 -10.00 3.62
CA LEU A 383 8.85 -9.28 2.74
C LEU A 383 7.51 -8.96 3.41
N ILE A 384 6.95 -9.92 4.16
CA ILE A 384 5.72 -9.70 4.96
C ILE A 384 5.96 -8.60 6.00
N ALA A 385 7.07 -8.68 6.75
CA ALA A 385 7.45 -7.67 7.73
C ALA A 385 7.73 -6.29 7.08
N ALA A 386 8.31 -6.28 5.87
CA ALA A 386 8.58 -5.07 5.12
C ALA A 386 7.30 -4.34 4.70
N ILE A 387 6.27 -5.08 4.27
CA ILE A 387 4.94 -4.50 4.02
C ILE A 387 4.34 -3.96 5.32
N GLY A 388 4.47 -4.67 6.44
CA GLY A 388 4.02 -4.16 7.75
C GLY A 388 4.66 -2.81 8.13
N LEU A 389 5.98 -2.69 7.99
CA LEU A 389 6.69 -1.43 8.23
C LEU A 389 6.33 -0.33 7.23
N TYR A 390 6.13 -0.69 5.97
CA TYR A 390 5.59 0.25 4.98
C TYR A 390 4.20 0.76 5.40
N LEU A 391 3.30 -0.12 5.84
CA LEU A 391 1.96 0.26 6.28
C LEU A 391 2.00 1.17 7.52
N LEU A 392 2.94 0.94 8.44
CA LEU A 392 3.15 1.84 9.58
C LEU A 392 3.42 3.28 9.12
N PHE A 393 4.29 3.45 8.12
CA PHE A 393 4.66 4.76 7.60
C PHE A 393 3.60 5.34 6.65
N SER A 394 3.09 4.55 5.71
CA SER A 394 2.12 5.01 4.70
C SER A 394 0.77 5.38 5.32
N SER A 395 0.42 4.83 6.48
CA SER A 395 -0.76 5.24 7.25
C SER A 395 -0.71 6.70 7.71
N LEU A 396 0.48 7.30 7.86
CA LEU A 396 0.59 8.72 8.19
C LEU A 396 0.27 9.63 6.99
N ILE A 397 0.44 9.13 5.76
CA ILE A 397 0.49 9.97 4.57
C ILE A 397 -0.67 9.71 3.60
N VAL A 398 -1.05 8.44 3.43
CA VAL A 398 -2.03 7.99 2.42
C VAL A 398 -2.88 6.83 2.95
N SER A 399 -3.33 6.90 4.19
CA SER A 399 -4.35 5.99 4.76
C SER A 399 -3.95 4.51 4.89
N GLY A 400 -2.70 4.17 4.57
CA GLY A 400 -2.13 2.84 4.76
C GLY A 400 -2.93 1.78 4.00
N ILE A 401 -3.33 0.72 4.71
CA ILE A 401 -4.07 -0.40 4.10
C ILE A 401 -5.49 -0.02 3.66
N TYR A 402 -6.00 1.12 4.11
CA TYR A 402 -7.33 1.63 3.76
C TYR A 402 -7.31 2.63 2.59
N ASN A 403 -6.13 2.91 2.01
CA ASN A 403 -6.02 3.73 0.80
C ASN A 403 -6.88 3.16 -0.32
N LEU A 404 -7.61 4.00 -1.06
CA LEU A 404 -8.50 3.63 -2.15
C LEU A 404 -7.80 2.81 -3.25
N GLU A 405 -6.59 3.21 -3.65
CA GLU A 405 -5.82 2.59 -4.74
C GLU A 405 -4.65 1.75 -4.19
N ASP A 406 -4.95 0.65 -3.51
CA ASP A 406 -3.93 -0.17 -2.85
C ASP A 406 -3.97 -1.67 -3.19
N PRO A 407 -3.06 -2.16 -4.07
CA PRO A 407 -2.90 -3.58 -4.32
C PRO A 407 -2.10 -4.32 -3.23
N ASN A 408 -1.53 -3.63 -2.23
CA ASN A 408 -0.65 -4.25 -1.23
C ASN A 408 -1.37 -5.28 -0.37
N ALA A 409 -2.65 -5.07 -0.04
CA ALA A 409 -3.43 -6.05 0.71
C ALA A 409 -3.55 -7.38 -0.06
N LEU A 410 -3.74 -7.33 -1.39
CA LEU A 410 -3.77 -8.52 -2.25
C LEU A 410 -2.39 -9.21 -2.31
N ALA A 411 -1.32 -8.41 -2.45
CA ALA A 411 0.05 -8.90 -2.43
C ALA A 411 0.40 -9.58 -1.10
N LEU A 412 0.03 -8.96 0.01
CA LEU A 412 0.28 -9.43 1.38
C LEU A 412 -0.43 -10.76 1.65
N GLY A 413 -1.70 -10.88 1.25
CA GLY A 413 -2.43 -12.15 1.32
C GLY A 413 -1.70 -13.25 0.54
N GLY A 414 -1.23 -12.92 -0.67
CA GLY A 414 -0.43 -13.82 -1.49
C GLY A 414 0.91 -14.23 -0.87
N LEU A 415 1.62 -13.30 -0.20
CA LEU A 415 2.87 -13.59 0.50
C LEU A 415 2.68 -14.51 1.71
N ILE A 416 1.62 -14.30 2.50
CA ILE A 416 1.28 -15.19 3.63
C ILE A 416 0.94 -16.59 3.10
N ALA A 417 0.20 -16.69 1.98
CA ALA A 417 -0.06 -17.97 1.34
C ALA A 417 1.22 -18.67 0.83
N TYR A 418 2.18 -17.90 0.30
CA TYR A 418 3.48 -18.44 -0.07
C TYR A 418 4.20 -18.97 1.19
N PHE A 419 4.26 -18.18 2.25
CA PHE A 419 4.88 -18.60 3.51
C PHE A 419 4.33 -19.94 4.02
N ASP A 420 3.01 -20.10 4.04
CA ASP A 420 2.38 -21.33 4.50
C ASP A 420 2.70 -22.52 3.59
N LYS A 421 2.75 -22.32 2.27
CA LYS A 421 3.19 -23.36 1.32
C LYS A 421 4.64 -23.81 1.55
N LEU A 422 5.54 -22.88 1.86
CA LEU A 422 6.94 -23.22 2.19
C LEU A 422 7.04 -24.03 3.49
N LYS A 423 6.18 -23.71 4.47
CA LYS A 423 6.10 -24.46 5.73
C LYS A 423 5.56 -25.88 5.53
N LEU A 424 4.55 -26.05 4.68
CA LEU A 424 3.99 -27.38 4.35
C LEU A 424 4.97 -28.25 3.54
N SER A 425 5.82 -27.66 2.70
CA SER A 425 6.84 -28.41 1.94
C SER A 425 8.03 -28.88 2.77
N ASN A 426 8.22 -28.32 3.97
CA ASN A 426 9.29 -28.69 4.90
C ASN A 426 8.71 -28.88 6.31
N PRO A 427 7.87 -29.90 6.54
CA PRO A 427 7.39 -30.22 7.87
C PRO A 427 8.62 -30.54 8.74
N LYS A 428 8.69 -29.90 9.90
CA LYS A 428 9.75 -30.15 10.89
C LYS A 428 9.70 -31.58 11.39
#